data_AF-A0A844X921-F1
#
_entry.id   AF-A0A844X921-F1
#
_cell.length_a   1.000
_cell.length_b   1.000
_cell.length_c   1.000
_cell.angle_alpha   90.00
_cell.angle_beta   90.00
_cell.angle_gamma   90.00
#
_symmetry.space_group_name_H-M   'P 1'
#
loop_
_entity.id
_entity.type
_entity.pdbx_description
1 polymer ?
#
loop_
_entity_poly.entity_id
_entity_poly.type
_entity_poly.pdbx_seq_one_letter_code
_entity_poly.pdbx_strand_id
1 'polypeptide(L)'
;MKTIVILLLLSFLTSCAYAHKEEKTDINYSKDIALDHDPVLIQLGSEKLALKGLNQEDFSLVQKGKTLFIIKQLYLGIDDLQIEFIDNKEQDFLLTGEIEYGVYQDLIDGIRNIQFLPFSFKEDIQLHNNKGKFILSTAIKTTPQLEAICQERYFDEIRKESYLAQKQFYQNEIIDNPEKYKDCCPEYIEYAKKFLSKKERDFHSLQSLFVEIIYKKITLNMGDGYHIVFYNINDFVPE
;
A
#
# COMPACT_ATOMS: atom_id res chain seq x y z
N MET A 1 72.75 15.11 -58.78
CA MET A 1 71.74 15.35 -59.84
C MET A 1 70.58 14.39 -59.61
N LYS A 2 69.35 14.93 -59.43
CA LYS A 2 68.00 14.35 -59.59
C LYS A 2 67.91 12.81 -59.56
N THR A 3 67.06 12.18 -58.74
CA THR A 3 65.61 12.18 -58.94
C THR A 3 64.86 11.68 -57.70
N ILE A 4 63.66 12.20 -57.57
CA ILE A 4 62.62 12.08 -56.55
C ILE A 4 61.95 10.69 -56.59
N VAL A 5 61.61 10.13 -55.43
CA VAL A 5 60.47 9.22 -55.27
C VAL A 5 59.65 9.71 -54.08
N ILE A 6 58.43 10.17 -54.36
CA ILE A 6 57.40 10.56 -53.41
C ILE A 6 56.63 9.29 -53.06
N LEU A 7 56.54 8.95 -51.77
CA LEU A 7 55.53 8.03 -51.26
C LEU A 7 54.69 8.76 -50.20
N LEU A 8 53.38 8.75 -50.44
CA LEU A 8 52.35 9.43 -49.65
C LEU A 8 52.32 8.95 -48.19
N LEU A 9 52.39 9.90 -47.26
CA LEU A 9 51.99 9.74 -45.87
C LEU A 9 50.63 10.39 -45.67
N LEU A 10 49.57 9.57 -45.65
CA LEU A 10 48.25 9.94 -45.15
C LEU A 10 48.33 10.01 -43.62
N SER A 11 48.40 11.22 -43.09
CA SER A 11 48.25 11.51 -41.67
C SER A 11 46.81 11.22 -41.23
N PHE A 12 46.65 10.22 -40.35
CA PHE A 12 45.44 10.02 -39.57
C PHE A 12 45.28 11.19 -38.58
N LEU A 13 44.27 12.03 -38.80
CA LEU A 13 43.74 12.92 -37.79
C LEU A 13 42.76 12.12 -36.92
N THR A 14 43.23 11.63 -35.78
CA THR A 14 42.38 11.22 -34.66
C THR A 14 42.19 12.42 -33.75
N SER A 15 41.01 13.05 -33.77
CA SER A 15 40.60 13.93 -32.68
C SER A 15 39.12 13.80 -32.39
N CYS A 16 38.86 13.21 -31.23
CA CYS A 16 37.77 13.52 -30.31
C CYS A 16 36.34 13.34 -30.83
N ALA A 17 35.91 12.09 -30.95
CA ALA A 17 34.53 11.77 -30.58
C ALA A 17 34.50 11.71 -29.04
N TYR A 18 34.12 12.83 -28.42
CA TYR A 18 33.76 12.91 -27.02
C TYR A 18 32.57 11.97 -26.83
N ALA A 19 32.84 10.74 -26.39
CA ALA A 19 31.81 9.81 -25.97
C ALA A 19 31.21 10.40 -24.69
N HIS A 20 30.18 11.24 -24.85
CA HIS A 20 29.20 11.43 -23.80
C HIS A 20 28.65 10.04 -23.50
N LYS A 21 29.17 9.44 -22.44
CA LYS A 21 28.49 8.36 -21.75
C LYS A 21 27.26 9.05 -21.16
N GLU A 22 26.19 9.10 -21.96
CA GLU A 22 24.85 9.31 -21.43
C GLU A 22 24.66 8.21 -20.39
N GLU A 23 24.82 8.61 -19.14
CA GLU A 23 24.26 7.89 -18.02
C GLU A 23 22.75 7.85 -18.30
N LYS A 24 22.31 6.76 -18.91
CA LYS A 24 20.90 6.41 -18.98
C LYS A 24 20.45 6.36 -17.54
N THR A 25 19.86 7.46 -17.09
CA THR A 25 19.01 7.49 -15.91
C THR A 25 17.96 6.42 -16.15
N ASP A 26 18.05 5.32 -15.41
CA ASP A 26 17.19 4.15 -15.57
C ASP A 26 15.74 4.60 -15.46
N ILE A 27 15.09 4.63 -16.62
CA ILE A 27 13.69 4.98 -16.77
C ILE A 27 12.91 3.79 -16.22
N ASN A 28 12.37 3.91 -15.00
CA ASN A 28 11.33 3.04 -14.44
C ASN A 28 11.56 1.53 -14.59
N TYR A 29 12.71 1.01 -14.14
CA TYR A 29 12.82 -0.45 -13.96
C TYR A 29 11.95 -0.87 -12.78
N SER A 30 10.87 -1.58 -13.08
CA SER A 30 10.09 -2.34 -12.11
C SER A 30 10.62 -3.77 -12.09
N LYS A 31 10.88 -4.29 -10.89
CA LYS A 31 11.40 -5.64 -10.67
C LYS A 31 10.47 -6.38 -9.72
N ASP A 32 9.80 -7.39 -10.23
CA ASP A 32 9.10 -8.37 -9.40
C ASP A 32 10.13 -9.21 -8.64
N ILE A 33 9.90 -9.39 -7.34
CA ILE A 33 10.77 -10.17 -6.47
C ILE A 33 10.00 -11.40 -6.02
N ALA A 34 10.57 -12.57 -6.29
CA ALA A 34 9.99 -13.85 -5.87
C ALA A 34 10.00 -13.98 -4.34
N LEU A 35 8.93 -14.57 -3.81
CA LEU A 35 8.74 -14.90 -2.39
C LEU A 35 8.88 -16.43 -2.19
N ASP A 36 10.00 -16.99 -2.64
CA ASP A 36 10.27 -18.45 -2.63
C ASP A 36 10.87 -18.95 -1.30
N HIS A 37 11.32 -18.05 -0.44
CA HIS A 37 11.88 -18.35 0.87
C HIS A 37 11.61 -17.24 1.91
N ASP A 38 11.55 -17.60 3.19
CA ASP A 38 11.46 -16.67 4.33
C ASP A 38 12.72 -16.82 5.21
N PRO A 39 13.54 -15.77 5.44
CA PRO A 39 13.37 -14.38 5.01
C PRO A 39 13.68 -14.13 3.54
N VAL A 40 13.02 -13.13 2.96
CA VAL A 40 13.38 -12.57 1.64
C VAL A 40 14.49 -11.54 1.83
N LEU A 41 15.61 -11.72 1.12
CA LEU A 41 16.77 -10.83 1.21
C LEU A 41 16.72 -9.76 0.13
N ILE A 42 16.70 -8.50 0.53
CA ILE A 42 16.60 -7.33 -0.36
C ILE A 42 17.79 -6.40 -0.15
N GLN A 43 18.37 -5.90 -1.24
CA GLN A 43 19.25 -4.75 -1.22
C GLN A 43 18.44 -3.51 -1.60
N LEU A 44 18.28 -2.57 -0.67
CA LEU A 44 17.56 -1.32 -0.89
C LEU A 44 18.51 -0.15 -0.59
N GLY A 45 19.06 0.46 -1.64
CA GLY A 45 20.14 1.43 -1.49
C GLY A 45 21.39 0.77 -0.91
N SER A 46 21.98 1.35 0.15
CA SER A 46 23.09 0.74 0.90
C SER A 46 22.66 -0.37 1.84
N GLU A 47 21.36 -0.47 2.17
CA GLU A 47 20.88 -1.34 3.23
C GLU A 47 20.59 -2.76 2.73
N LYS A 48 21.10 -3.74 3.48
CA LYS A 48 20.72 -5.15 3.33
C LYS A 48 19.60 -5.49 4.32
N LEU A 49 18.45 -5.86 3.78
CA LEU A 49 17.24 -6.15 4.53
C LEU A 49 16.88 -7.63 4.43
N ALA A 50 16.40 -8.20 5.53
CA ALA A 50 15.71 -9.48 5.57
C ALA A 50 14.25 -9.21 5.94
N LEU A 51 13.33 -9.52 5.02
CA LEU A 51 11.89 -9.39 5.24
C LEU A 51 11.32 -10.74 5.64
N LYS A 52 10.65 -10.80 6.79
CA LYS A 52 10.05 -12.04 7.33
C LYS A 52 8.55 -11.96 7.42
N GLY A 53 7.87 -13.10 7.34
CA GLY A 53 6.39 -13.14 7.42
C GLY A 53 5.71 -12.76 6.11
N LEU A 54 6.41 -12.89 4.98
CA LEU A 54 5.86 -12.73 3.64
C LEU A 54 5.77 -14.11 2.99
N ASN A 55 4.58 -14.52 2.57
CA ASN A 55 4.39 -15.68 1.74
C ASN A 55 3.85 -15.26 0.36
N GLN A 56 4.06 -16.11 -0.64
CA GLN A 56 3.72 -15.81 -2.04
C GLN A 56 2.21 -15.75 -2.32
N GLU A 57 1.39 -16.41 -1.51
CA GLU A 57 -0.07 -16.42 -1.70
C GLU A 57 -0.69 -15.10 -1.20
N ASP A 58 -0.20 -14.58 -0.09
CA ASP A 58 -0.74 -13.39 0.57
C ASP A 58 -0.12 -12.07 0.12
N PHE A 59 1.07 -12.09 -0.51
CA PHE A 59 1.77 -10.86 -0.88
C PHE A 59 2.42 -10.94 -2.25
N SER A 60 2.56 -9.77 -2.89
CA SER A 60 3.48 -9.55 -4.01
C SER A 60 4.49 -8.47 -3.65
N LEU A 61 5.70 -8.62 -4.19
CA LEU A 61 6.84 -7.77 -3.87
C LEU A 61 7.42 -7.18 -5.14
N VAL A 62 7.42 -5.85 -5.24
CA VAL A 62 7.83 -5.14 -6.44
C VAL A 62 8.78 -4.02 -6.06
N GLN A 63 9.98 -3.99 -6.64
CA GLN A 63 10.88 -2.86 -6.49
C GLN A 63 10.81 -1.97 -7.73
N LYS A 64 10.46 -0.69 -7.53
CA LYS A 64 10.47 0.31 -8.59
C LYS A 64 11.34 1.48 -8.17
N GLY A 65 12.49 1.63 -8.84
CA GLY A 65 13.49 2.63 -8.49
C GLY A 65 13.94 2.51 -7.02
N LYS A 66 13.74 3.58 -6.25
CA LYS A 66 14.10 3.66 -4.83
C LYS A 66 13.02 3.14 -3.86
N THR A 67 11.92 2.62 -4.38
CA THR A 67 10.79 2.17 -3.55
C THR A 67 10.60 0.67 -3.67
N LEU A 68 10.54 0.00 -2.52
CA LEU A 68 10.08 -1.37 -2.42
C LEU A 68 8.60 -1.37 -2.06
N PHE A 69 7.77 -1.99 -2.88
CA PHE A 69 6.34 -2.17 -2.68
C PHE A 69 6.06 -3.58 -2.16
N ILE A 70 5.25 -3.66 -1.11
CA ILE A 70 4.77 -4.88 -0.48
C ILE A 70 3.25 -4.81 -0.53
N ILE A 71 2.65 -5.59 -1.42
CA ILE A 71 1.25 -5.45 -1.81
C ILE A 71 0.51 -6.69 -1.34
N LYS A 72 -0.49 -6.50 -0.50
CA LYS A 72 -1.37 -7.59 -0.06
C LYS A 72 -2.16 -8.16 -1.23
N GLN A 73 -2.33 -9.48 -1.25
CA GLN A 73 -3.10 -10.24 -2.24
C GLN A 73 -4.23 -11.04 -1.58
N LEU A 74 -3.95 -11.71 -0.46
CA LEU A 74 -4.91 -12.54 0.27
C LEU A 74 -4.99 -12.15 1.76
N TYR A 75 -5.68 -12.96 2.56
CA TYR A 75 -6.26 -12.57 3.85
C TYR A 75 -5.23 -12.16 4.91
N LEU A 76 -4.00 -12.67 4.88
CA LEU A 76 -3.03 -12.34 5.94
C LEU A 76 -2.62 -10.85 5.90
N GLY A 77 -2.64 -10.23 7.07
CA GLY A 77 -2.19 -8.85 7.28
C GLY A 77 -0.69 -8.76 7.53
N ILE A 78 -0.21 -7.55 7.80
CA ILE A 78 1.21 -7.30 8.10
C ILE A 78 1.59 -7.58 9.56
N ASP A 79 0.73 -8.30 10.29
CA ASP A 79 0.88 -8.48 11.75
C ASP A 79 2.20 -9.18 12.10
N ASP A 80 2.59 -10.16 11.29
CA ASP A 80 3.81 -10.95 11.43
C ASP A 80 4.99 -10.39 10.63
N LEU A 81 4.79 -9.31 9.89
CA LEU A 81 5.80 -8.76 9.00
C LEU A 81 6.92 -8.08 9.80
N GLN A 82 8.16 -8.51 9.53
CA GLN A 82 9.36 -7.97 10.16
C GLN A 82 10.35 -7.50 9.12
N ILE A 83 10.97 -6.36 9.39
CA ILE A 83 12.09 -5.82 8.61
C ILE A 83 13.34 -5.92 9.49
N GLU A 84 14.30 -6.73 9.08
CA GLU A 84 15.57 -6.90 9.79
C GLU A 84 16.74 -6.34 8.96
N PHE A 85 17.51 -5.43 9.54
CA PHE A 85 18.71 -4.88 8.91
C PHE A 85 19.90 -5.79 9.22
N ILE A 86 20.50 -6.35 8.18
CA ILE A 86 21.50 -7.42 8.32
C ILE A 86 22.83 -6.87 8.85
N ASP A 87 23.23 -5.70 8.36
CA ASP A 87 24.54 -5.11 8.66
C ASP A 87 24.51 -4.21 9.90
N ASN A 88 23.32 -3.75 10.34
CA ASN A 88 23.12 -2.76 11.41
C ASN A 88 22.41 -3.32 12.65
N LYS A 89 22.58 -4.62 12.94
CA LYS A 89 21.87 -5.30 14.05
C LYS A 89 22.14 -4.73 15.43
N GLU A 90 23.31 -4.17 15.67
CA GLU A 90 23.70 -3.66 17.01
C GLU A 90 23.56 -2.14 17.14
N GLN A 91 23.09 -1.45 16.09
CA GLN A 91 22.87 0.00 16.12
C GLN A 91 21.42 0.30 16.45
N ASP A 92 21.17 1.18 17.42
CA ASP A 92 19.83 1.72 17.65
C ASP A 92 19.55 2.83 16.64
N PHE A 93 18.48 2.67 15.87
CA PHE A 93 18.03 3.70 14.94
C PHE A 93 16.51 3.68 14.76
N LEU A 94 16.00 4.84 14.37
CA LEU A 94 14.57 5.10 14.21
C LEU A 94 14.20 5.05 12.73
N LEU A 95 13.16 4.28 12.40
CA LEU A 95 12.46 4.43 11.14
C LEU A 95 11.26 5.35 11.32
N THR A 96 11.16 6.35 10.46
CA THR A 96 10.00 7.24 10.41
C THR A 96 9.17 6.95 9.18
N GLY A 97 7.89 7.29 9.24
CA GLY A 97 6.99 7.01 8.15
C GLY A 97 5.64 7.68 8.31
N GLU A 98 4.72 7.30 7.44
CA GLU A 98 3.32 7.72 7.46
C GLU A 98 2.44 6.48 7.30
N ILE A 99 1.36 6.42 8.07
CA ILE A 99 0.26 5.47 7.89
C ILE A 99 -0.97 6.22 7.40
N GLU A 100 -1.55 5.76 6.29
CA GLU A 100 -2.84 6.20 5.78
C GLU A 100 -3.88 5.19 6.20
N TYR A 101 -4.91 5.62 6.93
CA TYR A 101 -6.07 4.80 7.29
C TYR A 101 -7.23 5.12 6.36
N GLY A 102 -7.98 4.08 6.01
CA GLY A 102 -9.22 4.18 5.25
C GLY A 102 -10.37 3.48 5.97
N VAL A 103 -11.58 3.62 5.41
CA VAL A 103 -12.79 3.02 5.95
C VAL A 103 -13.39 2.02 4.97
N TYR A 104 -13.57 0.78 5.42
CA TYR A 104 -14.37 -0.23 4.74
C TYR A 104 -15.82 -0.15 5.20
N GLN A 105 -16.73 -0.42 4.27
CA GLN A 105 -18.15 -0.54 4.53
C GLN A 105 -18.57 -2.00 4.43
N ASP A 106 -19.11 -2.55 5.51
CA ASP A 106 -19.83 -3.82 5.47
C ASP A 106 -21.29 -3.56 5.08
N LEU A 107 -21.79 -4.25 4.07
CA LEU A 107 -23.11 -3.99 3.48
C LEU A 107 -24.12 -5.08 3.91
N ILE A 108 -23.84 -6.34 3.63
CA ILE A 108 -24.66 -7.51 4.03
C ILE A 108 -23.76 -8.75 4.10
N ASP A 109 -23.97 -9.67 5.06
CA ASP A 109 -23.29 -10.99 5.20
C ASP A 109 -21.87 -11.07 4.62
N GLY A 110 -20.98 -10.16 5.05
CA GLY A 110 -19.58 -10.17 4.65
C GLY A 110 -19.30 -9.68 3.22
N ILE A 111 -20.32 -9.22 2.49
CA ILE A 111 -20.16 -8.36 1.31
C ILE A 111 -19.67 -7.00 1.81
N ARG A 112 -18.35 -6.90 1.89
CA ARG A 112 -17.65 -5.64 2.07
C ARG A 112 -17.59 -4.93 0.72
N ASN A 113 -17.69 -3.61 0.74
CA ASN A 113 -17.24 -2.84 -0.42
C ASN A 113 -15.76 -3.20 -0.65
N ILE A 114 -15.44 -3.68 -1.85
CA ILE A 114 -14.05 -4.04 -2.22
C ILE A 114 -13.16 -2.80 -2.18
N GLN A 115 -13.77 -1.61 -2.32
CA GLN A 115 -13.10 -0.32 -2.26
C GLN A 115 -13.35 0.39 -0.93
N PHE A 116 -12.31 1.09 -0.47
CA PHE A 116 -12.44 2.04 0.63
C PHE A 116 -13.47 3.13 0.29
N LEU A 117 -14.21 3.58 1.30
CA LEU A 117 -14.98 4.82 1.19
C LEU A 117 -14.04 5.98 0.80
N PRO A 118 -14.56 7.05 0.15
CA PRO A 118 -13.77 8.22 -0.23
C PRO A 118 -13.42 9.11 0.99
N PHE A 119 -12.86 8.49 2.02
CA PHE A 119 -12.37 9.10 3.25
C PHE A 119 -11.08 8.38 3.65
N SER A 120 -10.07 9.17 4.03
CA SER A 120 -8.83 8.68 4.58
C SER A 120 -8.17 9.75 5.44
N PHE A 121 -7.43 9.33 6.46
CA PHE A 121 -6.59 10.24 7.24
C PHE A 121 -5.20 9.63 7.41
N LYS A 122 -4.21 10.49 7.66
CA LYS A 122 -2.81 10.13 7.77
C LYS A 122 -2.26 10.46 9.14
N GLU A 123 -1.33 9.65 9.61
CA GLU A 123 -0.57 9.90 10.82
C GLU A 123 0.89 9.56 10.61
N ASP A 124 1.78 10.36 11.20
CA ASP A 124 3.19 10.04 11.26
C ASP A 124 3.41 8.85 12.22
N ILE A 125 4.33 7.97 11.84
CA ILE A 125 4.74 6.83 12.67
C ILE A 125 6.24 6.84 12.91
N GLN A 126 6.61 6.29 14.06
CA GLN A 126 7.98 6.10 14.48
C GLN A 126 8.13 4.66 14.96
N LEU A 127 8.99 3.92 14.30
CA LEU A 127 9.33 2.55 14.64
C LEU A 127 10.73 2.56 15.25
N HIS A 128 10.83 2.10 16.50
CA HIS A 128 12.10 1.85 17.15
C HIS A 128 12.57 0.44 16.77
N ASN A 129 13.85 0.31 16.45
CA ASN A 129 14.41 -1.00 16.21
C ASN A 129 14.63 -1.74 17.53
N ASN A 130 14.65 -3.07 17.45
CA ASN A 130 15.13 -3.94 18.51
C ASN A 130 16.17 -4.87 17.90
N LYS A 131 17.46 -4.57 18.09
CA LYS A 131 18.58 -5.28 17.46
C LYS A 131 18.48 -5.34 15.93
N GLY A 132 18.22 -4.18 15.32
CA GLY A 132 18.05 -4.05 13.85
C GLY A 132 16.75 -4.61 13.30
N LYS A 133 15.83 -5.12 14.15
CA LYS A 133 14.51 -5.62 13.75
C LYS A 133 13.42 -4.59 14.03
N PHE A 134 12.53 -4.39 13.06
CA PHE A 134 11.29 -3.64 13.19
C PHE A 134 10.10 -4.56 12.97
N ILE A 135 9.04 -4.37 13.76
CA ILE A 135 7.78 -5.10 13.64
C ILE A 135 6.70 -4.09 13.27
N LEU A 136 6.13 -4.19 12.07
CA LEU A 136 5.24 -3.15 11.57
C LEU A 136 3.96 -2.98 12.40
N SER A 137 3.40 -4.09 12.91
CA SER A 137 2.19 -4.05 13.74
C SER A 137 2.32 -3.17 14.98
N THR A 138 3.55 -2.93 15.47
CA THR A 138 3.79 -2.04 16.61
C THR A 138 3.54 -0.55 16.30
N ALA A 139 3.53 -0.15 15.03
CA ALA A 139 3.18 1.21 14.61
C ALA A 139 1.68 1.40 14.32
N ILE A 140 0.91 0.32 14.22
CA ILE A 140 -0.51 0.37 13.85
C ILE A 140 -1.35 0.54 15.10
N LYS A 141 -2.26 1.50 15.09
CA LYS A 141 -3.23 1.65 16.19
C LYS A 141 -4.18 0.46 16.20
N THR A 142 -4.52 -0.01 17.40
CA THR A 142 -5.53 -1.04 17.59
C THR A 142 -6.91 -0.56 17.14
N THR A 143 -7.82 -1.47 16.78
CA THR A 143 -9.19 -1.14 16.37
C THR A 143 -9.90 -0.20 17.36
N PRO A 144 -9.87 -0.43 18.69
CA PRO A 144 -10.53 0.48 19.64
C PRO A 144 -9.92 1.89 19.65
N GLN A 145 -8.61 2.03 19.41
CA GLN A 145 -7.96 3.34 19.32
C GLN A 145 -8.40 4.07 18.05
N LEU A 146 -8.46 3.37 16.92
CA LEU A 146 -8.92 3.94 15.65
C LEU A 146 -10.38 4.35 15.73
N GLU A 147 -11.25 3.49 16.29
CA GLU A 147 -12.66 3.81 16.52
C GLU A 147 -12.83 5.05 17.39
N ALA A 148 -12.08 5.18 18.49
CA ALA A 148 -12.14 6.35 19.35
C ALA A 148 -11.74 7.64 18.60
N ILE A 149 -10.62 7.61 17.85
CA ILE A 149 -10.14 8.75 17.07
C ILE A 149 -11.17 9.14 15.99
N CYS A 150 -11.66 8.17 15.23
CA CYS A 150 -12.63 8.41 14.18
C CYS A 150 -13.97 8.90 14.73
N GLN A 151 -14.42 8.36 15.86
CA GLN A 151 -15.66 8.78 16.50
C GLN A 151 -15.58 10.23 17.00
N GLU A 152 -14.42 10.65 17.51
CA GLU A 152 -14.21 11.99 18.03
C GLU A 152 -14.00 13.03 16.91
N ARG A 153 -13.19 12.69 15.90
CA ARG A 153 -12.65 13.67 14.95
C ARG A 153 -13.25 13.62 13.56
N TYR A 154 -13.69 12.44 13.12
CA TYR A 154 -14.01 12.17 11.72
C TYR A 154 -15.41 11.60 11.51
N PHE A 155 -16.22 11.52 12.57
CA PHE A 155 -17.50 10.81 12.52
C PHE A 155 -18.46 11.40 11.51
N ASP A 156 -18.60 12.72 11.44
CA ASP A 156 -19.54 13.37 10.52
C ASP A 156 -19.16 13.12 9.04
N GLU A 157 -17.87 13.13 8.72
CA GLU A 157 -17.37 12.83 7.38
C GLU A 157 -17.62 11.35 7.02
N ILE A 158 -17.22 10.44 7.91
CA ILE A 158 -17.43 9.00 7.73
C ILE A 158 -18.92 8.68 7.61
N ARG A 159 -19.77 9.29 8.44
CA ARG A 159 -21.23 9.10 8.41
C ARG A 159 -21.81 9.47 7.05
N LYS A 160 -21.41 10.61 6.52
CA LYS A 160 -21.91 11.09 5.22
C LYS A 160 -21.53 10.12 4.10
N GLU A 161 -20.27 9.75 4.00
CA GLU A 161 -19.78 8.86 2.93
C GLU A 161 -20.36 7.44 3.07
N SER A 162 -20.39 6.90 4.30
CA SER A 162 -20.99 5.60 4.61
C SER A 162 -22.48 5.57 4.27
N TYR A 163 -23.24 6.59 4.67
CA TYR A 163 -24.67 6.66 4.39
C TYR A 163 -24.96 6.72 2.90
N LEU A 164 -24.18 7.49 2.13
CA LEU A 164 -24.31 7.56 0.67
C LEU A 164 -24.03 6.20 0.02
N ALA A 165 -22.93 5.55 0.39
CA ALA A 165 -22.56 4.23 -0.14
C ALA A 165 -23.61 3.16 0.17
N GLN A 166 -24.04 3.06 1.42
CA GLN A 166 -25.09 2.12 1.84
C GLN A 166 -26.42 2.42 1.15
N LYS A 167 -26.83 3.68 1.06
CA LYS A 167 -28.07 4.07 0.38
C LYS A 167 -28.04 3.68 -1.10
N GLN A 168 -26.93 3.93 -1.79
CA GLN A 168 -26.77 3.53 -3.19
C GLN A 168 -26.82 2.02 -3.35
N PHE A 169 -26.08 1.27 -2.52
CA PHE A 169 -26.09 -0.19 -2.56
C PHE A 169 -27.49 -0.76 -2.30
N TYR A 170 -28.13 -0.39 -1.18
CA TYR A 170 -29.43 -0.94 -0.82
C TYR A 170 -30.50 -0.60 -1.85
N GLN A 171 -30.50 0.62 -2.41
CA GLN A 171 -31.43 0.98 -3.46
C GLN A 171 -31.17 0.17 -4.74
N ASN A 172 -29.95 0.29 -5.29
CA ASN A 172 -29.65 -0.21 -6.63
C ASN A 172 -29.48 -1.73 -6.66
N GLU A 173 -28.80 -2.29 -5.68
CA GLU A 173 -28.48 -3.72 -5.68
C GLU A 173 -29.60 -4.56 -5.07
N ILE A 174 -30.33 -4.07 -4.06
CA ILE A 174 -31.33 -4.88 -3.33
C ILE A 174 -32.77 -4.52 -3.73
N ILE A 175 -33.16 -3.25 -3.59
CA ILE A 175 -34.56 -2.82 -3.79
C ILE A 175 -34.95 -2.85 -5.26
N ASP A 176 -34.07 -2.40 -6.16
CA ASP A 176 -34.35 -2.38 -7.59
C ASP A 176 -34.20 -3.77 -8.24
N ASN A 177 -33.51 -4.70 -7.55
CA ASN A 177 -33.26 -6.07 -8.01
C ASN A 177 -33.71 -7.14 -6.98
N PRO A 178 -34.96 -7.12 -6.50
CA PRO A 178 -35.38 -7.94 -5.36
C PRO A 178 -35.36 -9.44 -5.67
N GLU A 179 -35.59 -9.83 -6.93
CA GLU A 179 -35.62 -11.23 -7.35
C GLU A 179 -34.26 -11.94 -7.16
N LYS A 180 -33.14 -11.20 -7.08
CA LYS A 180 -31.82 -11.78 -6.77
C LYS A 180 -31.74 -12.34 -5.34
N TYR A 181 -32.57 -11.83 -4.42
CA TYR A 181 -32.49 -12.15 -2.99
C TYR A 181 -33.78 -12.76 -2.42
N LYS A 182 -34.91 -12.61 -3.11
CA LYS A 182 -36.23 -13.00 -2.60
C LYS A 182 -36.33 -14.47 -2.18
N ASP A 183 -35.65 -15.37 -2.89
CA ASP A 183 -35.72 -16.81 -2.63
C ASP A 183 -34.63 -17.30 -1.67
N CYS A 184 -33.45 -16.67 -1.67
CA CYS A 184 -32.31 -17.11 -0.86
C CYS A 184 -32.13 -16.31 0.44
N CYS A 185 -32.38 -14.99 0.41
CA CYS A 185 -32.07 -14.04 1.48
C CYS A 185 -33.11 -12.88 1.54
N PRO A 186 -34.42 -13.15 1.69
CA PRO A 186 -35.45 -12.11 1.76
C PRO A 186 -35.23 -11.10 2.89
N GLU A 187 -34.52 -11.48 3.95
CA GLU A 187 -34.09 -10.61 5.04
C GLU A 187 -33.26 -9.41 4.58
N TYR A 188 -32.47 -9.52 3.50
CA TYR A 188 -31.70 -8.39 2.97
C TYR A 188 -32.61 -7.31 2.41
N ILE A 189 -33.74 -7.69 1.81
CA ILE A 189 -34.75 -6.75 1.30
C ILE A 189 -35.36 -5.99 2.49
N GLU A 190 -35.67 -6.68 3.58
CA GLU A 190 -36.20 -6.06 4.79
C GLU A 190 -35.17 -5.16 5.48
N TYR A 191 -33.90 -5.57 5.54
CA TYR A 191 -32.81 -4.71 6.02
C TYR A 191 -32.62 -3.47 5.16
N ALA A 192 -32.61 -3.62 3.83
CA ALA A 192 -32.50 -2.51 2.89
C ALA A 192 -33.64 -1.50 3.09
N LYS A 193 -34.90 -1.95 3.16
CA LYS A 193 -36.05 -1.09 3.45
C LYS A 193 -35.90 -0.37 4.78
N LYS A 194 -35.49 -1.09 5.83
CA LYS A 194 -35.29 -0.52 7.17
C LYS A 194 -34.19 0.54 7.16
N PHE A 195 -33.07 0.30 6.49
CA PHE A 195 -32.00 1.28 6.35
C PHE A 195 -32.49 2.53 5.59
N LEU A 196 -33.11 2.34 4.42
CA LEU A 196 -33.58 3.43 3.56
C LEU A 196 -34.69 4.29 4.20
N SER A 197 -35.38 3.77 5.23
CA SER A 197 -36.35 4.53 6.02
C SER A 197 -35.70 5.54 6.99
N LYS A 198 -34.42 5.37 7.31
CA LYS A 198 -33.67 6.25 8.22
C LYS A 198 -33.07 7.43 7.46
N LYS A 199 -32.88 8.53 8.18
CA LYS A 199 -32.11 9.69 7.71
C LYS A 199 -30.66 9.55 8.17
N GLU A 200 -29.73 10.18 7.44
CA GLU A 200 -28.31 10.22 7.80
C GLU A 200 -28.08 10.63 9.27
N ARG A 201 -28.81 11.64 9.76
CA ARG A 201 -28.70 12.13 11.14
C ARG A 201 -29.11 11.13 12.22
N ASP A 202 -29.79 10.04 11.85
CA ASP A 202 -30.27 9.03 12.80
C ASP A 202 -29.15 8.04 13.17
N PHE A 203 -27.96 8.18 12.59
CA PHE A 203 -26.76 7.42 12.90
C PHE A 203 -25.84 8.23 13.82
N HIS A 204 -25.48 7.64 14.96
CA HIS A 204 -24.77 8.33 16.05
C HIS A 204 -23.45 7.68 16.45
N SER A 205 -23.11 6.53 15.86
CA SER A 205 -21.83 5.86 16.12
C SER A 205 -21.30 5.14 14.89
N LEU A 206 -19.98 4.96 14.82
CA LEU A 206 -19.34 4.16 13.77
C LEU A 206 -19.91 2.74 13.71
N GLN A 207 -20.19 2.13 14.87
CA GLN A 207 -20.82 0.81 14.93
C GLN A 207 -22.20 0.78 14.26
N SER A 208 -23.00 1.85 14.39
CA SER A 208 -24.32 1.94 13.75
C SER A 208 -24.25 2.04 12.22
N LEU A 209 -23.08 2.38 11.69
CA LEU A 209 -22.80 2.53 10.26
C LEU A 209 -22.18 1.26 9.65
N PHE A 210 -21.87 0.22 10.44
CA PHE A 210 -21.21 -1.00 9.96
C PHE A 210 -19.91 -0.72 9.20
N VAL A 211 -19.12 0.21 9.71
CA VAL A 211 -17.82 0.57 9.13
C VAL A 211 -16.67 -0.08 9.89
N GLU A 212 -15.61 -0.42 9.17
CA GLU A 212 -14.34 -0.90 9.73
C GLU A 212 -13.22 0.08 9.33
N ILE A 213 -12.41 0.51 10.29
CA ILE A 213 -11.25 1.38 10.02
C ILE A 213 -9.99 0.52 10.01
N ILE A 214 -9.22 0.60 8.93
CA ILE A 214 -7.99 -0.16 8.76
C ILE A 214 -6.96 0.66 7.99
N TYR A 215 -5.67 0.33 8.16
CA TYR A 215 -4.62 0.94 7.36
C TYR A 215 -4.83 0.59 5.88
N LYS A 216 -4.71 1.59 5.02
CA LYS A 216 -4.73 1.48 3.57
C LYS A 216 -3.32 1.38 3.02
N LYS A 217 -2.41 2.19 3.56
CA LYS A 217 -1.03 2.31 3.12
C LYS A 217 -0.10 2.63 4.29
N ILE A 218 1.09 2.04 4.31
CA ILE A 218 2.18 2.45 5.21
C ILE A 218 3.38 2.80 4.36
N THR A 219 4.01 3.94 4.61
CA THR A 219 5.25 4.35 3.94
C THR A 219 6.33 4.53 4.99
N LEU A 220 7.41 3.75 4.90
CA LEU A 220 8.60 3.87 5.75
C LEU A 220 9.71 4.55 4.97
N ASN A 221 10.37 5.52 5.60
CA ASN A 221 11.52 6.24 5.06
C ASN A 221 12.80 5.56 5.51
N MET A 222 13.60 5.10 4.54
CA MET A 222 14.82 4.33 4.78
C MET A 222 16.09 5.21 4.72
N GLY A 223 15.94 6.51 4.45
CA GLY A 223 17.05 7.42 4.17
C GLY A 223 17.38 7.51 2.67
N ASP A 224 18.10 8.57 2.27
CA ASP A 224 18.60 8.79 0.89
C ASP A 224 17.54 8.71 -0.25
N GLY A 225 16.28 8.96 0.11
CA GLY A 225 15.12 8.88 -0.78
C GLY A 225 14.64 7.46 -1.07
N TYR A 226 15.07 6.47 -0.29
CA TYR A 226 14.57 5.10 -0.36
C TYR A 226 13.37 4.90 0.56
N HIS A 227 12.41 4.11 0.10
CA HIS A 227 11.15 3.87 0.80
C HIS A 227 10.75 2.40 0.76
N ILE A 228 10.06 1.97 1.81
CA ILE A 228 9.27 0.73 1.79
C ILE A 228 7.80 1.12 1.92
N VAL A 229 6.96 0.64 1.00
CA VAL A 229 5.54 0.96 0.95
C VAL A 229 4.73 -0.32 1.05
N PHE A 230 3.83 -0.36 2.03
CA PHE A 230 2.87 -1.43 2.26
C PHE A 230 1.51 -1.00 1.76
N TYR A 231 0.86 -1.83 0.94
CA TYR A 231 -0.51 -1.61 0.49
C TYR A 231 -1.43 -2.71 1.01
N ASN A 232 -2.53 -2.32 1.63
CA ASN A 232 -3.58 -3.23 2.11
C ASN A 232 -4.73 -3.38 1.09
N ILE A 233 -4.45 -3.18 -0.19
CA ILE A 233 -5.43 -3.24 -1.28
C ILE A 233 -4.94 -4.28 -2.29
N ASN A 234 -5.82 -5.24 -2.60
CA ASN A 234 -5.53 -6.33 -3.54
C ASN A 234 -5.40 -5.85 -5.01
N ASP A 235 -5.97 -4.70 -5.34
CA ASP A 235 -6.01 -4.15 -6.71
C ASP A 235 -4.95 -3.06 -6.98
N PHE A 236 -3.92 -2.92 -6.14
CA PHE A 236 -2.87 -1.93 -6.39
C PHE A 236 -1.94 -2.36 -7.53
N VAL A 237 -1.94 -1.58 -8.62
CA VAL A 237 -0.94 -1.67 -9.70
C VAL A 237 0.07 -0.54 -9.49
N PRO A 238 1.37 -0.82 -9.27
CA PRO A 238 2.40 0.22 -9.22
C PRO A 238 2.50 0.92 -10.59
N GLU A 239 1.93 2.13 -10.71
CA GLU A 239 2.11 2.99 -11.89
C GLU A 239 3.55 3.41 -12.06
#